data_AF-A0A7G9FTF3-F1
#
_entry.id   AF-A0A7G9FTF3-F1
#
_cell.length_a   1.000
_cell.length_b   1.000
_cell.length_c   1.000
_cell.angle_alpha   90.00
_cell.angle_beta   90.00
_cell.angle_gamma   90.00
#
_symmetry.space_group_name_H-M   'P 1'
#
loop_
_entity.id
_entity.type
_entity.pdbx_description
1 polymer ?
#
loop_
_entity_poly.entity_id
_entity_poly.type
_entity_poly.pdbx_seq_one_letter_code
_entity_poly.pdbx_strand_id
1 'polypeptide(L)'
;MAEIQLGVIEARYADMIWEHEPVSSSELVKLTEEAFHWKRTTAHNVLRRLCDKGLFRNDNGTVTSLISREEFYAMQSRQFVEDTFEGSLPAFLAAFTKDRALTAEEAAKIRRMIDEAEGGKE
;
A
#
# COMPACT_ATOMS: atom_id res chain seq x y z
N MET A 1 -16.27 2.12 -3.54
CA MET A 1 -15.24 2.86 -2.79
C MET A 1 -14.40 3.59 -3.81
N ALA A 2 -14.03 4.85 -3.55
CA ALA A 2 -13.22 5.61 -4.49
C ALA A 2 -11.86 4.93 -4.69
N GLU A 3 -11.36 4.94 -5.92
CA GLU A 3 -10.07 4.39 -6.28
C GLU A 3 -8.96 5.22 -5.61
N ILE A 4 -8.17 4.59 -4.73
CA ILE A 4 -7.13 5.29 -3.98
C ILE A 4 -5.79 5.11 -4.70
N GLN A 5 -5.50 6.02 -5.62
CA GLN A 5 -4.16 6.14 -6.20
C GLN A 5 -3.31 7.11 -5.37
N LEU A 6 -2.13 6.66 -4.95
CA LEU A 6 -1.14 7.49 -4.26
C LEU A 6 0.06 7.76 -5.18
N GLY A 7 0.47 9.02 -5.28
CA GLY A 7 1.78 9.34 -5.87
C GLY A 7 2.92 8.75 -5.03
N VAL A 8 4.09 8.52 -5.64
CA VAL A 8 5.27 7.91 -4.97
C VAL A 8 5.57 8.52 -3.61
N ILE A 9 5.52 9.84 -3.53
CA ILE A 9 5.81 10.61 -2.33
C ILE A 9 4.68 10.50 -1.28
N GLU A 10 3.42 10.43 -1.71
CA GLU A 10 2.29 10.21 -0.80
C GLU A 10 2.29 8.79 -0.23
N ALA A 11 2.64 7.79 -1.05
CA ALA A 11 2.78 6.40 -0.61
C ALA A 11 3.88 6.26 0.46
N ARG A 12 5.06 6.86 0.23
CA ARG A 12 6.13 6.89 1.24
C ARG A 12 5.71 7.59 2.53
N TYR A 13 4.90 8.64 2.42
CA TYR A 13 4.40 9.33 3.61
C TYR A 13 3.37 8.48 4.37
N ALA A 14 2.48 7.79 3.66
CA ALA A 14 1.54 6.84 4.25
C ALA A 14 2.27 5.66 4.93
N ASP A 15 3.32 5.12 4.31
CA ASP A 15 4.21 4.10 4.92
C ASP A 15 4.78 4.56 6.26
N MET A 16 5.29 5.79 6.32
CA MET A 16 5.79 6.36 7.59
C MET A 16 4.67 6.49 8.63
N ILE A 17 3.44 6.86 8.24
CA ILE A 17 2.32 6.95 9.19
C ILE A 17 1.96 5.56 9.72
N TRP A 18 1.88 4.52 8.87
CA TRP A 18 1.61 3.14 9.29
C TRP A 18 2.70 2.57 10.21
N GLU A 19 3.96 2.98 10.04
CA GLU A 19 5.07 2.52 10.90
C GLU A 19 5.01 3.12 12.32
N HIS A 20 4.49 4.34 12.44
CA HIS A 20 4.51 5.11 13.69
C HIS A 20 3.16 5.19 14.39
N GLU A 21 2.07 4.73 13.78
CA GLU A 21 0.74 4.80 14.38
C GLU A 21 0.59 3.94 15.65
N PRO A 22 -0.23 4.36 16.63
CA PRO A 22 -0.89 5.66 16.72
C PRO A 22 0.12 6.79 17.00
N VAL A 23 0.06 7.87 16.22
CA VAL A 23 1.03 8.97 16.30
C VAL A 23 0.36 10.32 16.49
N SER A 24 0.91 11.19 17.33
CA SER A 24 0.39 12.54 17.47
C SER A 24 0.73 13.41 16.26
N SER A 25 -0.13 14.37 15.90
CA SER A 25 0.07 15.25 14.75
C SER A 25 1.34 16.10 14.91
N SER A 26 1.69 16.46 16.15
CA SER A 26 2.90 17.23 16.46
C SER A 26 4.17 16.38 16.28
N GLU A 27 4.15 15.12 16.67
CA GLU A 27 5.24 14.17 16.44
C GLU A 27 5.37 13.81 14.97
N LEU A 28 4.25 13.54 14.30
CA LEU A 28 4.22 13.26 12.88
C LEU A 28 4.85 14.39 12.08
N VAL A 29 4.59 15.65 12.42
CA VAL A 29 5.24 16.81 11.77
C VAL A 29 6.76 16.78 11.93
N LYS A 30 7.29 16.41 13.10
CA LYS A 30 8.74 16.30 13.33
C LYS A 30 9.35 15.18 12.48
N LEU A 31 8.74 14.00 12.50
CA LEU A 31 9.15 12.87 11.66
C LEU A 31 9.13 13.24 10.17
N THR A 32 8.11 14.00 9.76
CA THR A 32 7.98 14.46 8.37
C THR A 32 9.08 15.45 7.99
N GLU A 33 9.44 16.37 8.88
CA GLU A 33 10.52 17.33 8.65
C GLU A 33 11.88 16.64 8.52
N GLU A 34 12.13 15.61 9.33
CA GLU A 34 13.35 14.81 9.28
C GLU A 34 13.44 13.95 8.00
N ALA A 35 12.37 13.22 7.66
CA ALA A 35 12.38 12.26 6.56
C ALA A 35 12.15 12.89 5.16
N PHE A 36 11.40 14.00 5.08
CA PHE A 36 10.98 14.61 3.81
C PHE A 36 11.39 16.07 3.67
N HIS A 37 11.95 16.70 4.71
CA HIS A 37 12.27 18.14 4.74
C HIS A 37 11.09 19.04 4.41
N TRP A 38 9.89 18.59 4.77
CA TRP A 38 8.67 19.37 4.54
C TRP A 38 8.42 20.37 5.64
N LYS A 39 7.90 21.53 5.23
CA LYS A 39 7.27 22.47 6.15
C LYS A 39 6.01 21.83 6.76
N ARG A 40 5.68 22.22 7.99
CA ARG A 40 4.48 21.79 8.71
C ARG A 40 3.19 21.88 7.88
N THR A 41 3.01 22.94 7.10
CA THR A 41 1.82 23.13 6.25
C THR A 41 1.69 22.06 5.17
N THR A 42 2.80 21.64 4.58
CA THR A 42 2.82 20.56 3.58
C THR A 42 2.47 19.22 4.23
N ALA A 43 3.08 18.89 5.37
CA ALA A 43 2.76 17.68 6.13
C ALA A 43 1.27 17.58 6.45
N HIS A 44 0.67 18.66 6.98
CA HIS A 44 -0.76 18.73 7.27
C HIS A 44 -1.63 18.58 6.01
N ASN A 45 -1.27 19.24 4.91
CA ASN A 45 -2.04 19.16 3.67
C ASN A 45 -2.03 17.74 3.09
N VAL A 46 -0.87 17.07 3.07
CA VAL A 46 -0.77 15.70 2.58
C VAL A 46 -1.50 14.73 3.51
N LEU A 47 -1.32 14.86 4.83
CA LEU A 47 -2.06 14.06 5.82
C LEU A 47 -3.57 14.20 5.61
N ARG A 48 -4.07 15.43 5.46
CA ARG A 48 -5.48 15.69 5.21
C ARG A 48 -5.98 14.96 3.95
N ARG A 49 -5.23 15.02 2.84
CA ARG A 49 -5.59 14.28 1.62
C ARG A 49 -5.63 12.76 1.84
N LEU A 50 -4.72 12.21 2.64
CA LEU A 50 -4.72 10.78 2.98
C LEU A 50 -5.92 10.41 3.87
N CYS A 51 -6.32 11.30 4.79
CA CYS A 51 -7.57 11.14 5.55
C CYS A 51 -8.81 11.24 4.66
N ASP A 52 -8.86 12.20 3.73
CA ASP A 52 -9.96 12.39 2.78
C ASP A 52 -10.09 11.17 1.83
N LYS A 53 -8.97 10.52 1.50
CA LYS A 53 -8.91 9.24 0.77
C LYS A 53 -9.31 8.02 1.63
N GLY A 54 -9.54 8.20 2.94
CA GLY A 54 -10.00 7.14 3.85
C GLY A 54 -8.91 6.19 4.34
N LEU A 55 -7.63 6.54 4.22
CA LEU A 55 -6.53 5.68 4.71
C LEU A 55 -6.32 5.83 6.20
N PHE A 56 -6.45 7.07 6.70
CA PHE A 56 -6.19 7.43 8.07
C PHE A 56 -7.34 8.26 8.62
N ARG A 57 -7.41 8.35 9.94
CA ARG A 57 -8.23 9.31 10.65
C ARG A 57 -7.34 10.10 11.61
N ASN A 58 -7.70 11.37 11.80
CA ASN A 58 -7.11 12.20 12.84
C ASN A 58 -8.20 12.51 13.87
N ASP A 59 -8.01 12.01 15.10
CA ASP A 59 -8.94 12.16 16.20
C ASP A 59 -8.29 12.96 17.32
N ASN A 60 -8.73 14.21 17.50
CA ASN A 60 -8.18 15.16 18.48
C ASN A 60 -6.64 15.29 18.45
N GLY A 61 -6.04 15.17 17.27
CA GLY A 61 -4.59 15.28 17.08
C GLY A 61 -3.86 13.94 17.05
N THR A 62 -4.51 12.82 17.34
CA THR A 62 -3.92 11.48 17.20
C THR A 62 -4.31 10.88 15.84
N VAL A 63 -3.32 10.48 15.06
CA VAL A 63 -3.47 9.87 13.74
C VAL A 63 -3.40 8.35 13.88
N THR A 64 -4.40 7.65 13.32
CA THR A 64 -4.46 6.19 13.23
C THR A 64 -4.95 5.76 11.85
N SER A 65 -4.67 4.53 11.45
CA SER A 65 -5.14 3.94 10.20
C SER A 65 -6.62 3.55 10.28
N LEU A 66 -7.27 3.66 9.13
CA LEU A 66 -8.58 3.08 8.84
C LEU A 66 -8.43 1.80 8.02
N ILE A 67 -7.36 1.70 7.24
CA ILE A 67 -6.97 0.55 6.43
C ILE A 67 -5.51 0.27 6.72
N SER A 68 -5.16 -0.99 6.97
CA SER A 68 -3.77 -1.38 7.22
C SER A 68 -2.91 -1.23 5.96
N ARG A 69 -1.60 -1.13 6.15
CA ARG A 69 -0.63 -1.11 5.05
C ARG A 69 -0.80 -2.31 4.10
N GLU A 70 -0.97 -3.50 4.66
CA GLU A 70 -1.10 -4.74 3.90
C GLU A 70 -2.39 -4.75 3.06
N GLU A 71 -3.51 -4.35 3.64
CA GLU A 71 -4.79 -4.23 2.93
C GLU A 71 -4.69 -3.22 1.79
N PHE A 72 -4.08 -2.05 2.04
CA PHE A 72 -3.92 -1.03 1.02
C PHE A 72 -3.11 -1.52 -0.19
N TYR A 73 -1.96 -2.15 0.03
CA TYR A 73 -1.14 -2.69 -1.06
C TYR A 73 -1.77 -3.92 -1.72
N ALA A 74 -2.53 -4.74 -1.00
CA ALA A 74 -3.31 -5.83 -1.59
C ALA A 74 -4.38 -5.27 -2.55
N MET A 75 -5.11 -4.23 -2.15
CA MET A 75 -6.09 -3.55 -3.01
C MET A 75 -5.41 -2.94 -4.25
N GLN A 76 -4.29 -2.23 -4.07
CA GLN A 76 -3.56 -1.63 -5.19
C GLN A 76 -2.98 -2.67 -6.15
N SER A 77 -2.43 -3.78 -5.64
CA SER A 77 -1.87 -4.84 -6.50
C SER A 77 -2.96 -5.51 -7.34
N ARG A 78 -4.15 -5.76 -6.76
CA ARG A 78 -5.30 -6.25 -7.50
C ARG A 78 -5.73 -5.26 -8.59
N GLN A 79 -5.87 -3.98 -8.24
CA GLN A 79 -6.27 -2.93 -9.19
C GLN A 79 -5.27 -2.85 -10.35
N PHE A 80 -3.98 -2.90 -10.06
CA PHE A 80 -2.93 -2.91 -11.09
C PHE A 80 -3.07 -4.07 -12.08
N VAL A 81 -3.39 -5.28 -11.59
CA VAL A 81 -3.64 -6.45 -12.45
C VAL A 81 -4.89 -6.25 -13.30
N GLU A 82 -5.97 -5.72 -12.73
CA GLU A 82 -7.20 -5.41 -13.45
C GLU A 82 -6.95 -4.40 -14.59
N ASP A 83 -6.26 -3.29 -14.30
CA ASP A 83 -6.08 -2.19 -15.25
C ASP A 83 -5.01 -2.47 -16.31
N THR A 84 -3.90 -3.12 -15.93
CA THR A 84 -2.74 -3.29 -16.81
C THR A 84 -2.77 -4.60 -17.60
N PHE A 85 -3.40 -5.64 -17.04
CA PHE A 85 -3.44 -6.98 -17.61
C PHE A 85 -4.87 -7.46 -17.89
N GLU A 86 -5.84 -6.53 -17.91
CA GLU A 86 -7.25 -6.82 -18.16
C GLU A 86 -7.80 -7.92 -17.22
N GLY A 87 -7.33 -7.90 -15.96
CA GLY A 87 -7.70 -8.88 -14.93
C GLY A 87 -7.00 -10.24 -15.07
N SER A 88 -6.11 -10.42 -16.05
CA SER A 88 -5.45 -11.69 -16.30
C SER A 88 -4.20 -11.87 -15.43
N LEU A 89 -4.39 -12.54 -14.28
CA LEU A 89 -3.28 -12.96 -13.43
C LEU A 89 -2.23 -13.84 -14.17
N PRO A 90 -2.61 -14.77 -15.07
CA PRO A 90 -1.64 -15.50 -15.87
C PRO A 90 -0.81 -14.59 -16.80
N ALA A 91 -1.42 -13.56 -17.39
CA ALA A 91 -0.69 -12.62 -18.25
C ALA A 91 0.31 -11.79 -17.45
N PHE A 92 -0.06 -11.35 -16.24
CA PHE A 92 0.85 -10.69 -15.31
C PHE A 92 2.07 -11.57 -14.98
N LEU A 93 1.84 -12.83 -14.57
CA LEU A 93 2.93 -13.74 -14.24
C LEU A 93 3.81 -14.04 -15.46
N ALA A 94 3.21 -14.27 -16.63
CA ALA A 94 3.96 -14.50 -17.86
C ALA A 94 4.88 -13.32 -18.19
N ALA A 95 4.37 -12.08 -18.07
CA ALA A 95 5.16 -10.87 -18.27
C ALA A 95 6.29 -10.74 -17.24
N PHE A 96 6.00 -10.99 -15.96
CA PHE A 96 7.00 -10.91 -14.89
C PHE A 96 8.15 -11.91 -15.07
N THR A 97 7.83 -13.13 -15.50
CA THR A 97 8.84 -14.20 -15.69
C THR A 97 9.59 -14.14 -17.02
N LYS A 98 9.22 -13.22 -17.92
CA LYS A 98 9.83 -13.12 -19.26
C LYS A 98 11.31 -12.76 -19.20
N ASP A 99 11.66 -11.79 -18.36
CA ASP A 99 13.03 -11.26 -18.25
C ASP A 99 13.78 -11.79 -17.00
N ARG A 100 13.08 -12.52 -16.13
CA ARG A 100 13.64 -13.15 -14.94
C ARG A 100 13.02 -14.53 -14.72
N ALA A 101 13.83 -15.58 -14.92
CA ALA A 101 13.43 -16.92 -14.56
C ALA A 101 13.20 -17.02 -13.05
N LEU A 102 12.13 -17.73 -12.66
CA LEU A 102 11.88 -18.08 -11.27
C LEU A 102 12.93 -19.10 -10.82
N THR A 103 13.43 -18.94 -9.61
CA THR A 103 14.18 -19.99 -8.94
C THR A 103 13.26 -21.18 -8.63
N ALA A 104 13.85 -22.36 -8.44
CA ALA A 104 13.08 -23.56 -8.07
C ALA A 104 12.28 -23.35 -6.76
N GLU A 105 12.84 -22.59 -5.81
CA GLU A 105 12.19 -22.27 -4.54
C GLU A 105 10.98 -21.33 -4.74
N GLU A 106 11.14 -20.25 -5.51
CA GLU A 106 10.04 -19.34 -5.84
C GLU A 106 8.91 -20.06 -6.58
N ALA A 107 9.25 -20.89 -7.57
CA ALA A 107 8.27 -21.68 -8.32
C ALA A 107 7.52 -22.68 -7.42
N ALA A 108 8.22 -23.36 -6.50
CA ALA A 108 7.62 -24.27 -5.54
C ALA A 108 6.66 -23.54 -4.57
N LYS A 109 7.06 -22.35 -4.10
CA LYS A 109 6.21 -21.53 -3.23
C LYS A 109 4.95 -21.05 -3.93
N ILE A 110 5.07 -20.55 -5.17
CA ILE A 110 3.93 -20.13 -5.98
C ILE A 110 2.98 -21.31 -6.25
N ARG A 111 3.53 -22.50 -6.56
CA ARG A 111 2.70 -23.71 -6.74
C ARG A 111 1.86 -24.01 -5.51
N ARG A 112 2.48 -24.04 -4.32
CA ARG A 112 1.76 -24.28 -3.05
C ARG A 112 0.65 -23.26 -2.81
N MET A 113 0.91 -21.97 -3.08
CA MET A 113 -0.10 -20.92 -2.94
C MET A 113 -1.31 -21.14 -3.87
N ILE A 114 -1.09 -21.64 -5.09
CA ILE A 114 -2.17 -21.99 -6.02
C ILE A 114 -2.96 -23.19 -5.48
N ASP A 115 -2.27 -24.25 -5.06
CA ASP A 115 -2.90 -25.46 -4.53
C ASP A 115 -3.76 -25.15 -3.29
N GLU A 116 -3.26 -24.31 -2.38
CA GLU A 116 -3.99 -23.83 -1.19
C GLU A 116 -5.21 -22.98 -1.56
N ALA A 117 -5.11 -22.13 -2.59
CA ALA A 117 -6.21 -21.29 -3.05
C ALA A 117 -7.32 -22.09 -3.77
N GLU A 118 -6.97 -23.20 -4.41
CA GLU A 118 -7.93 -24.11 -5.04
C GLU A 118 -8.64 -25.00 -4.01
N GLY A 119 -7.94 -25.44 -2.95
CA GLY A 119 -8.49 -26.25 -1.85
C GLY A 119 -9.45 -25.52 -0.90
N GLY A 120 -9.62 -24.21 -1.04
CA GLY A 120 -10.60 -23.40 -0.28
C GLY A 120 -12.00 -23.32 -0.92
N LYS A 121 -12.22 -24.04 -2.03
CA LYS A 121 -13.52 -24.19 -2.69
C LYS A 121 -14.08 -25.60 -2.48
N GLU A 122 -14.40 -25.94 -1.24
CA GLU A 122 -15.33 -27.02 -0.89
C GLU A 122 -16.39 -26.51 0.08
#